data_AF-A0A497CGB5-F1
#
_entry.id   AF-A0A497CGB5-F1
#
_cell.length_a   1.000
_cell.length_b   1.000
_cell.length_c   1.000
_cell.angle_alpha   90.00
_cell.angle_beta   90.00
_cell.angle_gamma   90.00
#
_symmetry.space_group_name_H-M   'P 1'
#
loop_
_entity.id
_entity.type
_entity.pdbx_description
1 polymer ?
#
loop_
_entity_poly.entity_id
_entity_poly.type
_entity_poly.pdbx_seq_one_letter_code
_entity_poly.pdbx_strand_id
1 'polypeptide(L)'
;MKKIITLSFFLLISQLVKSQIVINELDCDTPSIDTLEFIELKSDTPNFSLNGYVVVLFNGSPNGADSSYFTIDLDGYTTDVNGLLLIGSNSVSPVPQLLISANVIQNGADAVAIYLGSWFDFPEG
;
A
#
# COMPACT_ATOMS: atom_id res chain seq x y z
N MET A 1 -12.60 9.56 40.41
CA MET A 1 -13.74 9.58 39.46
C MET A 1 -13.42 10.37 38.19
N LYS A 2 -13.12 11.69 38.23
CA LYS A 2 -12.80 12.47 37.03
C LYS A 2 -11.68 11.88 36.14
N LYS A 3 -10.55 11.46 36.74
CA LYS A 3 -9.43 10.83 36.01
C LYS A 3 -9.79 9.48 35.35
N ILE A 4 -10.68 8.71 35.97
CA ILE A 4 -11.15 7.43 35.43
C ILE A 4 -12.06 7.68 34.23
N ILE A 5 -12.96 8.67 34.33
CA ILE A 5 -13.83 9.07 33.22
C ILE A 5 -13.01 9.58 32.03
N THR A 6 -11.99 10.41 32.28
CA THR A 6 -11.09 10.91 31.22
C THR A 6 -10.32 9.76 30.54
N LEU A 7 -9.81 8.80 31.31
CA LEU A 7 -9.09 7.65 30.77
C LEU A 7 -10.01 6.73 29.95
N SER A 8 -11.21 6.44 30.45
CA SER A 8 -12.21 5.65 29.73
C SER A 8 -12.67 6.33 28.43
N PHE A 9 -12.79 7.67 28.42
CA PHE A 9 -13.13 8.43 27.22
C PHE A 9 -12.02 8.35 26.16
N PHE A 10 -10.75 8.45 26.57
CA PHE A 10 -9.61 8.29 25.67
C PHE A 10 -9.53 6.86 25.09
N LEU A 11 -9.81 5.85 25.91
CA LEU A 11 -9.81 4.45 25.48
C LEU A 11 -10.94 4.13 24.50
N LEU A 12 -12.07 4.84 24.56
CA LEU A 12 -13.18 4.68 23.62
C LEU A 12 -12.88 5.29 22.25
N ILE A 13 -12.20 6.45 22.23
CA ILE A 13 -11.86 7.17 20.99
C ILE A 13 -10.77 6.43 20.20
N SER A 14 -9.83 5.76 20.87
CA SER A 14 -8.79 5.00 20.16
C SER A 14 -9.35 3.83 19.34
N GLN A 15 -10.53 3.31 19.70
CA GLN A 15 -11.22 2.26 18.91
C GLN A 15 -11.79 2.78 17.58
N LEU A 16 -11.87 4.11 17.39
CA LEU A 16 -12.33 4.74 16.15
C LEU A 16 -11.22 4.93 15.12
N VAL A 17 -9.95 4.73 15.51
CA VAL A 17 -8.79 4.91 14.62
C VAL A 17 -8.35 3.53 14.15
N LYS A 18 -8.98 3.01 13.09
CA LYS A 18 -8.53 1.81 12.37
C LYS A 18 -7.88 2.23 11.06
N SER A 19 -6.90 1.44 10.59
CA SER A 19 -6.37 1.63 9.24
C SER A 19 -7.49 1.40 8.24
N GLN A 20 -7.77 2.38 7.40
CA GLN A 20 -8.86 2.29 6.43
C GLN A 20 -8.49 1.41 5.22
N ILE A 21 -7.18 1.21 5.00
CA ILE A 21 -6.61 0.38 3.95
C ILE A 21 -5.47 -0.44 4.54
N VAL A 22 -5.29 -1.67 4.08
CA VAL A 22 -4.14 -2.53 4.36
C VAL A 22 -3.56 -3.09 3.07
N ILE A 23 -2.29 -3.52 3.11
CA ILE A 23 -1.72 -4.40 2.10
C ILE A 23 -2.29 -5.80 2.38
N ASN A 24 -3.15 -6.29 1.50
CA ASN A 24 -3.79 -7.59 1.63
C ASN A 24 -2.88 -8.72 1.17
N GLU A 25 -2.18 -8.49 0.06
CA GLU A 25 -1.25 -9.44 -0.53
C GLU A 25 -0.14 -8.69 -1.27
N LEU A 26 1.04 -9.31 -1.31
CA LEU A 26 2.19 -8.88 -2.06
C LEU A 26 2.83 -10.13 -2.67
N ASP A 27 3.05 -10.11 -3.98
CA ASP A 27 3.90 -11.07 -4.68
C ASP A 27 4.94 -10.29 -5.49
N CYS A 28 6.22 -10.54 -5.19
CA CYS A 28 7.36 -9.87 -5.81
C CYS A 28 8.31 -10.85 -6.52
N ASP A 29 8.16 -12.16 -6.28
CA ASP A 29 9.07 -13.18 -6.80
C ASP A 29 8.28 -14.18 -7.64
N THR A 30 8.25 -13.92 -8.95
CA THR A 30 7.57 -14.77 -9.92
C THR A 30 8.58 -15.31 -10.94
N PRO A 31 8.38 -16.52 -11.48
CA PRO A 31 9.42 -17.17 -12.26
C PRO A 31 10.02 -16.30 -13.39
N SER A 32 11.35 -16.30 -13.50
CA SER A 32 12.13 -15.67 -14.57
C SER A 32 12.25 -14.14 -14.50
N ILE A 33 11.39 -13.37 -15.19
CA ILE A 33 11.52 -11.90 -15.36
C ILE A 33 10.46 -11.19 -14.51
N ASP A 34 9.94 -11.85 -13.48
CA ASP A 34 9.00 -11.24 -12.54
C ASP A 34 7.79 -10.57 -13.23
N THR A 35 7.18 -11.24 -14.22
CA THR A 35 6.09 -10.63 -15.00
C THR A 35 4.74 -10.63 -14.30
N LEU A 36 4.62 -11.32 -13.16
CA LEU A 36 3.36 -11.50 -12.43
C LEU A 36 3.39 -10.82 -11.05
N GLU A 37 4.31 -9.89 -10.80
CA GLU A 37 4.35 -9.15 -9.55
C GLU A 37 3.07 -8.33 -9.33
N PHE A 38 2.62 -8.27 -8.08
CA PHE A 38 1.47 -7.46 -7.70
C PHE A 38 1.48 -7.04 -6.24
N ILE A 39 0.72 -5.97 -5.98
CA ILE A 39 0.32 -5.50 -4.66
C ILE A 39 -1.21 -5.44 -4.67
N GLU A 40 -1.85 -6.12 -3.71
CA GLU A 40 -3.28 -6.01 -3.51
C GLU A 40 -3.57 -5.17 -2.25
N LEU A 41 -4.35 -4.12 -2.41
CA LEU A 41 -4.85 -3.30 -1.32
C LEU A 41 -6.25 -3.75 -0.92
N LYS A 42 -6.55 -3.71 0.38
CA LYS A 42 -7.89 -3.97 0.92
C LYS A 42 -8.37 -2.81 1.78
N SER A 43 -9.57 -2.33 1.51
CA SER A 43 -10.31 -1.41 2.37
C SER A 43 -11.41 -2.12 3.17
N ASP A 44 -11.75 -1.58 4.34
CA ASP A 44 -12.87 -2.04 5.17
C ASP A 44 -14.23 -1.81 4.48
N THR A 45 -14.32 -0.77 3.66
CA THR A 45 -15.53 -0.40 2.92
C THR A 45 -15.33 -0.63 1.42
N PRO A 46 -16.31 -1.23 0.70
CA PRO A 46 -16.30 -1.30 -0.76
C PRO A 46 -16.27 0.08 -1.42
N ASN A 47 -15.73 0.17 -2.65
CA ASN A 47 -15.67 1.41 -3.43
C ASN A 47 -15.05 2.59 -2.66
N PHE A 48 -14.05 2.30 -1.81
CA PHE A 48 -13.38 3.30 -1.00
C PHE A 48 -12.47 4.16 -1.87
N SER A 49 -12.52 5.48 -1.69
CA SER A 49 -11.65 6.40 -2.42
C SER A 49 -10.23 6.37 -1.87
N LEU A 50 -9.26 6.19 -2.76
CA LEU A 50 -7.85 6.14 -2.42
C LEU A 50 -7.14 7.49 -2.59
N ASN A 51 -7.91 8.58 -2.73
CA ASN A 51 -7.35 9.91 -2.84
C ASN A 51 -6.57 10.29 -1.56
N GLY A 52 -5.39 10.86 -1.74
CA GLY A 52 -4.46 11.22 -0.67
C GLY A 52 -3.67 10.02 -0.13
N TYR A 53 -3.74 8.85 -0.77
CA TYR A 53 -2.90 7.71 -0.43
C TYR A 53 -1.80 7.49 -1.48
N VAL A 54 -0.67 6.99 -1.00
CA VAL A 54 0.47 6.60 -1.84
C VAL A 54 1.01 5.26 -1.36
N VAL A 55 1.33 4.36 -2.30
CA VAL A 55 2.16 3.17 -2.05
C VAL A 55 3.61 3.54 -2.29
N VAL A 56 4.49 3.15 -1.37
CA VAL A 56 5.93 3.43 -1.44
C VAL A 56 6.69 2.12 -1.31
N LEU A 57 7.63 1.90 -2.22
CA LEU A 57 8.55 0.77 -2.22
C LEU A 57 9.94 1.23 -1.79
N PHE A 58 10.55 0.47 -0.88
CA PHE A 58 11.84 0.77 -0.27
C PHE A 58 12.85 -0.33 -0.55
N ASN A 59 14.09 0.05 -0.83
CA ASN A 59 15.21 -0.86 -1.02
C ASN A 59 15.98 -0.99 0.29
N GLY A 60 15.78 -2.10 1.00
CA GLY A 60 16.44 -2.35 2.28
C GLY A 60 17.73 -3.15 2.14
N SER A 61 18.27 -3.26 0.93
CA SER A 61 19.61 -3.80 0.74
C SER A 61 20.67 -2.86 1.35
N PRO A 62 21.89 -3.37 1.64
CA PRO A 62 22.98 -2.52 2.15
C PRO A 62 23.33 -1.32 1.25
N ASN A 63 23.07 -1.43 -0.06
CA ASN A 63 23.30 -0.35 -1.01
C ASN A 63 22.09 0.58 -1.17
N GLY A 64 20.87 0.08 -0.92
CA GLY A 64 19.65 0.88 -0.94
C GLY A 64 19.46 1.72 0.31
N ALA A 65 20.04 1.31 1.44
CA ALA A 65 20.03 2.10 2.68
C ALA A 65 18.61 2.51 3.13
N ASP A 66 17.64 1.61 2.94
CA ASP A 66 16.21 1.81 3.22
C ASP A 66 15.60 2.99 2.44
N SER A 67 16.18 3.37 1.29
CA SER A 67 15.68 4.46 0.44
C SER A 67 14.41 4.05 -0.29
N SER A 68 13.51 5.02 -0.51
CA SER A 68 12.41 4.83 -1.45
C SER A 68 12.96 4.77 -2.87
N TYR A 69 12.55 3.76 -3.65
CA TYR A 69 12.94 3.63 -5.06
C TYR A 69 11.76 3.76 -6.02
N PHE A 70 10.52 3.59 -5.54
CA PHE A 70 9.34 3.71 -6.37
C PHE A 70 8.11 4.11 -5.56
N THR A 71 7.26 4.93 -6.15
CA THR A 71 6.02 5.42 -5.55
C THR A 71 4.87 5.28 -6.51
N ILE A 72 3.69 4.94 -6.00
CA ILE A 72 2.46 4.82 -6.77
C ILE A 72 1.42 5.74 -6.12
N ASP A 73 1.11 6.84 -6.81
CA ASP A 73 0.03 7.74 -6.43
C ASP A 73 -1.33 7.06 -6.68
N LEU A 74 -2.19 7.04 -5.67
CA LEU A 74 -3.50 6.42 -5.74
C LEU A 74 -4.63 7.43 -5.98
N ASP A 75 -4.30 8.70 -6.18
CA ASP A 75 -5.29 9.73 -6.55
C ASP A 75 -6.07 9.34 -7.81
N GLY A 76 -7.40 9.42 -7.72
CA GLY A 76 -8.34 9.04 -8.77
C GLY A 76 -8.75 7.57 -8.76
N TYR A 77 -8.13 6.72 -7.93
CA TYR A 77 -8.50 5.32 -7.80
C TYR A 77 -9.50 5.08 -6.67
N THR A 78 -10.28 4.01 -6.82
CA THR A 78 -11.16 3.47 -5.79
C THR A 78 -10.98 1.96 -5.73
N THR A 79 -11.15 1.37 -4.54
CA THR A 79 -11.29 -0.08 -4.44
C THR A 79 -12.55 -0.58 -5.16
N ASP A 80 -12.64 -1.87 -5.45
CA ASP A 80 -13.77 -2.48 -6.14
C ASP A 80 -14.94 -2.76 -5.18
N VAL A 81 -15.96 -3.49 -5.68
CA VAL A 81 -17.13 -3.91 -4.89
C VAL A 81 -16.78 -4.84 -3.72
N ASN A 82 -15.63 -5.51 -3.79
CA ASN A 82 -15.09 -6.33 -2.72
C ASN A 82 -14.19 -5.52 -1.79
N GLY A 83 -13.93 -4.24 -2.07
CA GLY A 83 -12.98 -3.42 -1.32
C GLY A 83 -11.51 -3.70 -1.69
N LEU A 84 -11.23 -4.25 -2.88
CA LEU A 84 -9.89 -4.55 -3.37
C LEU A 84 -9.41 -3.53 -4.41
N LEU A 85 -8.12 -3.19 -4.38
CA LEU A 85 -7.44 -2.60 -5.54
C LEU A 85 -6.24 -3.48 -5.88
N LEU A 86 -6.24 -4.06 -7.08
CA LEU A 86 -5.09 -4.80 -7.58
C LEU A 86 -4.17 -3.88 -8.39
N ILE A 87 -2.90 -3.86 -8.00
CA ILE A 87 -1.79 -3.14 -8.66
C ILE A 87 -0.81 -4.17 -9.21
N GLY A 88 -0.44 -4.10 -10.48
CA GLY A 88 0.50 -5.07 -11.07
C GLY A 88 0.67 -4.90 -12.56
N SER A 89 1.35 -5.83 -13.20
CA SER A 89 1.52 -5.83 -14.66
C SER A 89 0.24 -6.30 -15.39
N ASN A 90 0.15 -6.04 -16.69
CA ASN A 90 -0.98 -6.51 -17.52
C ASN A 90 -1.01 -8.05 -17.72
N SER A 91 0.02 -8.77 -17.27
CA SER A 91 0.08 -10.23 -17.31
C SER A 91 -0.55 -10.90 -16.08
N VAL A 92 -0.80 -10.13 -15.01
CA VAL A 92 -1.47 -10.61 -13.79
C VAL A 92 -2.94 -10.93 -14.10
N SER A 93 -3.47 -11.99 -13.48
CA SER A 93 -4.86 -12.41 -13.62
C SER A 93 -5.54 -12.49 -12.24
N PRO A 94 -6.64 -11.76 -12.00
CA PRO A 94 -7.33 -10.87 -12.94
C PRO A 94 -6.47 -9.66 -13.35
N VAL A 95 -6.80 -9.03 -14.47
CA VAL A 95 -6.06 -7.84 -14.94
C VAL A 95 -6.14 -6.75 -13.87
N PRO A 96 -5.01 -6.20 -13.39
CA PRO A 96 -4.99 -5.17 -12.36
C PRO A 96 -5.72 -3.90 -12.78
N GLN A 97 -6.33 -3.23 -11.80
CA GLN A 97 -6.99 -1.93 -12.02
C GLN A 97 -5.95 -0.81 -12.23
N LEU A 98 -4.82 -0.92 -11.54
CA LEU A 98 -3.69 0.00 -11.68
C LEU A 98 -2.52 -0.78 -12.28
N LEU A 99 -2.12 -0.38 -13.50
CA LEU A 99 -1.05 -1.03 -14.21
C LEU A 99 0.31 -0.40 -13.89
N ILE A 100 1.27 -1.23 -13.51
CA ILE A 100 2.69 -0.90 -13.46
C ILE A 100 3.45 -1.74 -14.50
N SER A 101 4.70 -1.35 -14.78
CA SER A 101 5.57 -2.19 -15.62
C SER A 101 5.89 -3.51 -14.90
N ALA A 102 6.22 -4.55 -15.66
CA ALA A 102 6.76 -5.79 -15.09
C ALA A 102 8.19 -5.56 -14.56
N ASN A 103 8.63 -6.40 -13.62
CA ASN A 103 9.93 -6.35 -12.97
C ASN A 103 10.21 -4.99 -12.30
N VAL A 104 9.21 -4.50 -11.57
CA VAL A 104 9.27 -3.23 -10.82
C VAL A 104 9.48 -3.48 -9.34
N ILE A 105 8.91 -4.56 -8.79
CA ILE A 105 8.91 -4.81 -7.35
C ILE A 105 10.15 -5.63 -7.01
N GLN A 106 11.15 -4.98 -6.42
CA GLN A 106 12.43 -5.61 -6.16
C GLN A 106 12.31 -6.82 -5.21
N ASN A 107 13.07 -7.85 -5.55
CA ASN A 107 13.30 -9.03 -4.70
C ASN A 107 14.39 -8.74 -3.67
N GLY A 108 14.13 -9.06 -2.40
CA GLY A 108 15.14 -8.98 -1.36
C GLY A 108 14.62 -8.54 0.00
N ALA A 109 15.52 -7.93 0.78
CA ALA A 109 15.20 -7.35 2.09
C ALA A 109 14.53 -5.98 1.92
N ASP A 110 13.46 -5.92 1.14
CA ASP A 110 12.78 -4.70 0.72
C ASP A 110 11.44 -4.55 1.45
N ALA A 111 10.81 -3.38 1.30
CA ALA A 111 9.54 -3.10 1.96
C ALA A 111 8.55 -2.38 1.05
N VAL A 112 7.27 -2.60 1.34
CA VAL A 112 6.14 -1.86 0.77
C VAL A 112 5.36 -1.23 1.91
N ALA A 113 4.96 0.03 1.76
CA ALA A 113 4.17 0.74 2.74
C ALA A 113 3.10 1.59 2.07
N ILE A 114 2.04 1.91 2.83
CA ILE A 114 0.98 2.81 2.41
C ILE A 114 1.00 4.02 3.34
N TYR A 115 0.99 5.22 2.78
CA TYR A 115 0.90 6.46 3.54
C TYR A 115 -0.30 7.29 3.12
N LEU A 116 -0.84 8.05 4.08
CA LEU A 116 -1.64 9.23 3.80
C LEU A 116 -0.67 10.39 3.52
N GLY A 117 -0.61 10.85 2.27
CA GLY A 117 0.37 11.83 1.84
C GLY A 117 0.53 11.84 0.31
N SER A 118 1.55 12.53 -0.17
CA SER A 118 1.86 12.60 -1.59
C SER A 118 3.14 11.83 -1.90
N TRP A 119 3.24 11.31 -3.13
CA TRP A 119 4.48 10.69 -3.61
C TRP A 119 5.68 11.64 -3.56
N PHE A 120 5.46 12.96 -3.65
CA PHE A 120 6.51 13.98 -3.49
C PHE A 120 7.21 13.94 -2.12
N ASP A 121 6.56 13.37 -1.10
CA ASP A 121 7.14 13.22 0.25
C ASP A 121 8.21 12.11 0.31
N PHE A 122 8.35 11.31 -0.77
CA PHE A 122 9.23 10.15 -0.86
C PHE A 122 10.16 10.27 -2.08
N PRO A 123 11.19 11.14 -2.01
CA PRO A 123 12.15 11.29 -3.09
C PRO A 123 12.93 9.98 -3.32
N GLU A 124 13.18 9.66 -4.59
CA GLU A 124 14.02 8.51 -4.96
C GLU A 124 15.44 8.70 -4.39
N GLY A 125 16.00 7.64 -3.79
CA GLY A 125 17.30 7.67 -3.11
C GLY A 125 18.23 6.53 -3.49
#